data_AF-A0A1W1YEB3-F1
#
_entry.id   AF-A0A1W1YEB3-F1
#
_cell.length_a   1.000
_cell.length_b   1.000
_cell.length_c   1.000
_cell.angle_alpha   90.00
_cell.angle_beta   90.00
_cell.angle_gamma   90.00
#
_symmetry.space_group_name_H-M   'P 1'
#
loop_
_entity.id
_entity.type
_entity.pdbx_description
1 polymer ?
#
loop_
_entity_poly.entity_id
_entity_poly.type
_entity_poly.pdbx_seq_one_letter_code
_entity_poly.pdbx_strand_id
1 'polypeptide(L)'
;MKRTDIKKILCITLTAVMLFGMCGCGKKKKDTKETDETDPAPTPIPVATTESTAAPITTYSGPLAIETLDATWSEEEITETTLYVAVSEGEFLSVRLGPSTDYDVVGRLSRNQTVTVVAQTSDGWYRTFDGYYVSGTYLTTTQSV
;
A
#
# COMPACT_ATOMS: atom_id res chain seq x y z
N MET A 1 -33.10 10.20 -37.76
CA MET A 1 -32.50 9.78 -36.48
C MET A 1 -31.42 10.78 -36.07
N LYS A 2 -31.66 11.52 -34.99
CA LYS A 2 -30.82 12.60 -34.47
C LYS A 2 -29.71 12.00 -33.60
N ARG A 3 -28.46 12.28 -33.94
CA ARG A 3 -27.27 11.95 -33.13
C ARG A 3 -26.40 13.18 -33.03
N THR A 4 -26.79 14.10 -32.16
CA THR A 4 -25.92 15.15 -31.61
C THR A 4 -26.62 15.72 -30.36
N ASP A 5 -25.81 16.12 -29.37
CA ASP A 5 -26.15 16.97 -28.22
C ASP A 5 -26.52 16.33 -26.87
N ILE A 6 -25.56 15.61 -26.26
CA ILE A 6 -25.45 15.44 -24.79
C ILE A 6 -24.02 15.72 -24.33
N LYS A 7 -23.49 16.91 -24.68
CA LYS A 7 -22.48 17.59 -23.86
C LYS A 7 -23.17 18.79 -23.22
N LYS A 8 -24.08 18.47 -22.31
CA LYS A 8 -24.75 19.45 -21.47
C LYS A 8 -23.82 19.75 -20.29
N ILE A 9 -23.48 21.03 -20.17
CA ILE A 9 -23.28 21.71 -18.88
C ILE A 9 -21.94 21.39 -18.18
N LEU A 10 -20.86 21.96 -18.71
CA LEU A 10 -19.73 22.38 -17.87
C LEU A 10 -19.31 23.79 -18.29
N CYS A 11 -20.15 24.74 -17.92
CA CYS A 11 -19.92 26.17 -18.04
C CYS A 11 -20.21 26.77 -16.65
N ILE A 12 -19.21 26.78 -15.77
CA ILE A 12 -19.19 27.64 -14.57
C ILE A 12 -17.76 28.16 -14.43
N THR A 13 -17.49 29.25 -15.14
CA THR A 13 -16.41 30.17 -14.85
C THR A 13 -16.81 30.99 -13.63
N LEU A 14 -16.05 30.91 -12.53
CA LEU A 14 -16.06 31.95 -11.50
C LEU A 14 -14.71 31.98 -10.78
N THR A 15 -13.86 32.84 -11.31
CA THR A 15 -12.71 33.49 -10.69
C THR A 15 -13.04 34.09 -9.32
N ALA A 16 -12.18 33.90 -8.32
CA ALA A 16 -11.74 34.97 -7.41
C ALA A 16 -10.67 34.48 -6.43
N VAL A 17 -9.49 35.08 -6.57
CA VAL A 17 -8.40 35.12 -5.60
C VAL A 17 -8.89 35.82 -4.32
N MET A 18 -8.61 35.23 -3.16
CA MET A 18 -8.48 35.99 -1.91
C MET A 18 -7.36 35.40 -1.05
N LEU A 19 -6.16 35.95 -1.26
CA LEU A 19 -5.14 36.06 -0.22
C LEU A 19 -5.73 36.91 0.91
N PHE A 20 -5.67 36.46 2.17
CA PHE A 20 -5.45 37.29 3.36
C PHE A 20 -5.48 36.41 4.62
N GLY A 21 -4.43 36.49 5.45
CA GLY A 21 -4.57 36.19 6.88
C GLY A 21 -3.44 35.39 7.53
N MET A 22 -2.29 36.04 7.71
CA MET A 22 -1.30 35.69 8.74
C MET A 22 -1.87 35.94 10.15
N CYS A 23 -1.16 35.42 11.14
CA CYS A 23 -1.16 35.74 12.58
C CYS A 23 -2.12 34.98 13.50
N GLY A 24 -1.51 34.22 14.40
CA GLY A 24 -2.14 33.61 15.56
C GLY A 24 -1.18 32.87 16.48
N CYS A 25 -0.05 33.50 16.86
CA CYS A 25 0.75 33.04 17.99
C CYS A 25 -0.10 33.11 19.27
N GLY A 26 -0.33 31.96 19.91
CA GLY A 26 -1.09 31.86 21.15
C GLY A 26 -0.50 30.82 22.09
N LYS A 27 0.63 31.15 22.72
CA LYS A 27 1.15 30.45 23.90
C LYS A 27 0.07 30.43 24.99
N LYS A 28 -0.26 29.26 25.52
CA LYS A 28 -0.48 29.10 26.97
C LYS A 28 0.14 27.80 27.47
N LYS A 29 1.17 27.99 28.29
CA LYS A 29 1.69 27.02 29.25
C LYS A 29 0.72 26.90 30.43
N LYS A 30 0.52 25.69 30.93
CA LYS A 30 0.22 25.28 32.32
C LYS A 30 0.38 23.76 32.35
N ASP A 31 0.89 23.09 33.36
CA ASP A 31 1.78 23.40 34.47
C ASP A 31 2.37 22.03 34.83
N THR A 32 3.62 22.06 35.25
CA THR A 32 4.43 20.96 35.75
C THR A 32 3.71 20.09 36.78
N LYS A 33 3.87 18.77 36.66
CA LYS A 33 4.04 17.92 37.85
C LYS A 33 5.15 16.90 37.60
N GLU A 34 6.22 17.13 38.34
CA GLU A 34 7.43 16.35 38.52
C GLU A 34 7.18 15.17 39.45
N THR A 35 7.57 13.97 39.02
CA THR A 35 8.08 12.78 39.77
C THR A 35 8.19 11.70 38.69
N ASP A 36 9.20 10.86 38.56
CA ASP A 36 10.23 10.40 39.48
C ASP A 36 11.28 9.69 38.59
N GLU A 37 12.52 9.67 39.02
CA GLU A 37 13.57 8.93 38.34
C GLU A 37 13.26 7.43 38.38
N THR A 38 13.43 6.75 37.25
CA THR A 38 14.16 5.47 37.16
C THR A 38 14.34 5.18 35.68
N ASP A 39 15.56 5.38 35.23
CA ASP A 39 16.18 4.72 34.08
C ASP A 39 16.04 3.19 34.23
N PRO A 40 15.23 2.48 33.43
CA PRO A 40 15.49 1.08 33.20
C PRO A 40 16.60 1.00 32.16
N ALA A 41 17.80 0.71 32.68
CA ALA A 41 18.89 0.10 31.96
C ALA A 41 18.36 -0.86 30.87
N PRO A 42 19.00 -0.91 29.68
CA PRO A 42 18.54 -1.72 28.57
C PRO A 42 18.29 -3.14 29.06
N THR A 43 17.02 -3.54 29.02
CA THR A 43 16.62 -4.92 29.24
C THR A 43 17.51 -5.78 28.35
N PRO A 44 18.29 -6.73 28.88
CA PRO A 44 19.01 -7.65 28.03
C PRO A 44 17.96 -8.34 27.16
N ILE A 45 18.06 -8.08 25.86
CA ILE A 45 17.36 -8.81 24.82
C ILE A 45 17.55 -10.28 25.19
N PRO A 46 16.49 -11.09 25.39
CA PRO A 46 16.70 -12.53 25.48
C PRO A 46 17.33 -12.93 24.15
N VAL A 47 18.63 -13.21 24.18
CA VAL A 47 19.34 -13.82 23.06
C VAL A 47 18.64 -15.14 22.84
N ALA A 48 17.75 -15.15 21.84
CA ALA A 48 17.12 -16.35 21.35
C ALA A 48 18.25 -17.29 20.95
N THR A 49 18.53 -18.26 21.82
CA THR A 49 19.34 -19.41 21.47
C THR A 49 18.45 -20.29 20.61
N THR A 50 18.42 -19.98 19.32
CA THR A 50 17.94 -20.90 18.30
C THR A 50 19.01 -21.96 18.13
N GLU A 51 18.80 -23.12 18.76
CA GLU A 51 19.55 -24.33 18.46
C GLU A 51 19.33 -24.69 16.99
N SER A 52 20.36 -24.44 16.18
CA SER A 52 20.48 -24.94 14.82
C SER A 52 20.69 -26.45 14.90
N THR A 53 19.57 -27.18 14.95
CA THR A 53 19.55 -28.61 14.64
C THR A 53 19.96 -28.75 13.18
N ALA A 54 21.23 -29.12 12.97
CA ALA A 54 21.80 -29.37 11.66
C ALA A 54 21.05 -30.55 11.00
N ALA A 55 20.22 -30.25 10.01
CA ALA A 55 19.65 -31.26 9.13
C ALA A 55 20.78 -32.03 8.42
N PRO A 56 20.65 -33.36 8.22
CA PRO A 56 21.65 -34.12 7.49
C PRO A 56 21.75 -33.60 6.06
N ILE A 57 22.96 -33.22 5.66
CA ILE A 57 23.28 -32.84 4.28
C ILE A 57 23.04 -34.03 3.35
N THR A 58 21.95 -33.98 2.60
CA THR A 58 21.71 -34.90 1.49
C THR A 58 22.58 -34.46 0.31
N THR A 59 23.53 -35.29 -0.09
CA THR A 59 24.33 -35.09 -1.30
C THR A 59 23.42 -35.04 -2.53
N TYR A 60 23.24 -33.84 -3.08
CA TYR A 60 22.46 -33.59 -4.28
C TYR A 60 23.25 -34.03 -5.51
N SER A 61 22.71 -35.00 -6.25
CA SER A 61 23.29 -35.52 -7.50
C SER A 61 22.21 -35.54 -8.57
N GLY A 62 21.87 -34.36 -9.10
CA GLY A 62 20.94 -34.17 -10.20
C GLY A 62 21.27 -32.90 -10.99
N PRO A 63 20.83 -32.79 -12.26
CA PRO A 63 21.00 -31.56 -13.02
C PRO A 63 20.29 -30.43 -12.29
N LEU A 64 21.01 -29.33 -12.03
CA LEU A 64 20.49 -28.12 -11.39
C LEU A 64 19.18 -27.73 -12.10
N ALA A 65 18.05 -27.99 -11.45
CA ALA A 65 16.77 -27.50 -11.92
C ALA A 65 16.86 -25.98 -11.92
N ILE A 66 16.53 -25.36 -13.06
CA ILE A 66 16.41 -23.92 -13.16
C ILE A 66 15.31 -23.54 -12.16
N GLU A 67 15.69 -22.86 -11.09
CA GLU A 67 14.74 -22.31 -10.12
C GLU A 67 13.97 -21.19 -10.80
N THR A 68 12.91 -21.56 -11.51
CA THR A 68 11.78 -20.68 -11.70
C THR A 68 11.34 -20.28 -10.30
N LEU A 69 11.31 -18.98 -10.03
CA LEU A 69 10.70 -18.44 -8.83
C LEU A 69 9.20 -18.70 -8.97
N ASP A 70 8.80 -19.96 -8.75
CA ASP A 70 7.43 -20.40 -8.88
C ASP A 70 6.65 -19.71 -7.77
N ALA A 71 5.92 -18.67 -8.18
CA ALA A 71 4.93 -18.02 -7.34
C ALA A 71 4.09 -19.11 -6.67
N THR A 72 4.22 -19.25 -5.35
CA THR A 72 3.51 -20.27 -4.57
C THR A 72 2.02 -19.94 -4.36
N TRP A 73 1.52 -18.91 -5.03
CA TRP A 73 0.13 -18.47 -4.96
C TRP A 73 -0.56 -18.70 -6.30
N SER A 74 -1.84 -19.02 -6.23
CA SER A 74 -2.69 -19.11 -7.41
C SER A 74 -3.25 -17.73 -7.73
N GLU A 75 -3.08 -17.30 -8.98
CA GLU A 75 -3.75 -16.12 -9.52
C GLU A 75 -4.54 -16.47 -10.78
N GLU A 76 -5.64 -15.77 -10.98
CA GLU A 76 -6.48 -15.81 -12.17
C GLU A 76 -6.21 -14.56 -12.99
N GLU A 77 -5.81 -14.74 -14.25
CA GLU A 77 -5.70 -13.64 -15.22
C GLU A 77 -7.11 -13.09 -15.49
N ILE A 78 -7.25 -11.77 -15.40
CA ILE A 78 -8.50 -11.05 -15.64
C ILE A 78 -8.34 -10.11 -16.83
N THR A 79 -9.46 -9.59 -17.33
CA THR A 79 -9.40 -8.49 -18.29
C THR A 79 -8.80 -7.26 -17.63
N GLU A 80 -7.83 -6.64 -18.31
CA GLU A 80 -7.20 -5.40 -17.85
C GLU A 80 -8.25 -4.37 -17.45
N THR A 81 -8.22 -3.95 -16.19
CA THR A 81 -9.20 -3.03 -15.61
C THR A 81 -8.48 -1.92 -14.86
N THR A 82 -8.88 -0.67 -15.10
CA THR A 82 -8.39 0.47 -14.33
C THR A 82 -9.29 0.73 -13.13
N LEU A 83 -8.69 0.71 -11.94
CA LEU A 83 -9.34 0.99 -10.66
C LEU A 83 -8.71 2.21 -9.99
N TYR A 84 -9.38 2.75 -8.97
CA TYR A 84 -8.92 3.86 -8.16
C TYR A 84 -8.59 3.41 -6.75
N VAL A 85 -7.56 4.01 -6.15
CA VAL A 85 -7.20 3.78 -4.75
C VAL A 85 -8.20 4.46 -3.81
N ALA A 86 -8.90 3.66 -3.01
CA ALA A 86 -9.84 4.07 -1.96
C ALA A 86 -9.18 3.96 -0.57
N VAL A 87 -8.41 4.98 -0.22
CA VAL A 87 -7.86 5.18 1.13
C VAL A 87 -8.30 6.53 1.70
N SER A 88 -8.18 6.71 3.01
CA SER A 88 -8.47 7.99 3.68
C SER A 88 -7.49 9.08 3.25
N GLU A 89 -7.84 10.34 3.50
CA GLU A 89 -6.94 11.46 3.22
C GLU A 89 -5.66 11.37 4.05
N GLY A 90 -4.51 11.57 3.40
CA GLY A 90 -3.19 11.44 4.03
C GLY A 90 -2.66 10.00 4.14
N GLU A 91 -3.47 8.99 3.82
CA GLU A 91 -3.08 7.58 3.81
C GLU A 91 -2.57 7.13 2.43
N PHE A 92 -1.88 5.97 2.42
CA PHE A 92 -1.31 5.39 1.20
C PHE A 92 -1.58 3.90 1.10
N LEU A 93 -1.86 3.42 -0.11
CA LEU A 93 -1.90 1.99 -0.42
C LEU A 93 -0.48 1.51 -0.75
N SER A 94 -0.05 0.42 -0.12
CA SER A 94 1.26 -0.18 -0.36
C SER A 94 1.24 -1.08 -1.60
N VAL A 95 2.28 -0.96 -2.43
CA VAL A 95 2.56 -1.84 -3.58
C VAL A 95 3.66 -2.81 -3.18
N ARG A 96 3.46 -4.11 -3.37
CA ARG A 96 4.30 -5.19 -2.83
C ARG A 96 4.80 -6.15 -3.89
N LEU A 97 5.85 -6.90 -3.56
CA LEU A 97 6.41 -7.96 -4.42
C LEU A 97 5.51 -9.21 -4.52
N GLY A 98 4.58 -9.40 -3.58
CA GLY A 98 3.70 -10.56 -3.56
C GLY A 98 2.37 -10.29 -2.85
N PRO A 99 1.41 -11.21 -2.97
CA PRO A 99 0.04 -11.05 -2.48
C PRO A 99 -0.09 -11.37 -0.97
N SER A 100 0.75 -10.77 -0.14
CA SER A 100 0.67 -10.82 1.32
C SER A 100 1.34 -9.59 1.93
N THR A 101 1.01 -9.28 3.18
CA THR A 101 1.69 -8.27 3.98
C THR A 101 3.13 -8.64 4.36
N ASP A 102 3.50 -9.91 4.22
CA ASP A 102 4.85 -10.42 4.53
C ASP A 102 5.88 -10.10 3.45
N TYR A 103 5.43 -9.78 2.23
CA TYR A 103 6.30 -9.39 1.14
C TYR A 103 6.70 -7.91 1.23
N ASP A 104 7.91 -7.61 0.77
CA ASP A 104 8.45 -6.25 0.79
C ASP A 104 7.61 -5.25 -0.01
N VAL A 105 7.59 -4.02 0.49
CA VAL A 105 6.93 -2.88 -0.14
C VAL A 105 7.88 -2.22 -1.13
N VAL A 106 7.49 -2.16 -2.40
CA VAL A 106 8.25 -1.51 -3.48
C VAL A 106 7.77 -0.08 -3.76
N GLY A 107 6.57 0.28 -3.31
CA GLY A 107 5.97 1.56 -3.63
C GLY A 107 4.74 1.89 -2.80
N ARG A 108 4.24 3.11 -3.01
CA ARG A 108 3.04 3.65 -2.37
C ARG A 108 2.19 4.39 -3.39
N LEU A 109 0.87 4.22 -3.28
CA LEU A 109 -0.11 4.89 -4.11
C LEU A 109 -0.95 5.81 -3.25
N SER A 110 -1.19 7.02 -3.74
CA SER A 110 -2.01 8.02 -3.05
C SER A 110 -3.50 7.78 -3.30
N ARG A 111 -4.35 8.34 -2.43
CA ARG A 111 -5.81 8.37 -2.64
C ARG A 111 -6.15 8.81 -4.07
N ASN A 112 -7.13 8.15 -4.67
CA ASN A 112 -7.65 8.41 -6.02
C ASN A 112 -6.66 8.22 -7.17
N GLN A 113 -5.44 7.74 -6.91
CA GLN A 113 -4.53 7.34 -7.96
C GLN A 113 -5.09 6.12 -8.71
N THR A 114 -4.85 6.07 -10.02
CA THR A 114 -5.31 4.98 -10.88
C THR A 114 -4.33 3.82 -10.86
N VAL A 115 -4.85 2.60 -10.85
CA VAL A 115 -4.08 1.35 -10.95
C VAL A 115 -4.71 0.47 -12.02
N THR A 116 -3.89 0.02 -12.95
CA THR A 116 -4.29 -0.99 -13.93
C THR A 116 -3.95 -2.37 -13.38
N VAL A 117 -4.97 -3.23 -13.27
CA VAL A 117 -4.84 -4.60 -12.78
C VAL A 117 -5.09 -5.61 -13.89
N VAL A 118 -4.34 -6.71 -13.86
CA VAL A 118 -4.35 -7.75 -14.91
C VAL A 118 -4.60 -9.16 -14.39
N ALA A 119 -4.39 -9.40 -13.09
CA ALA A 119 -4.72 -10.68 -12.46
C ALA A 119 -5.24 -10.46 -11.05
N GLN A 120 -5.94 -11.46 -10.51
CA GLN A 120 -6.44 -11.47 -9.14
C GLN A 120 -6.07 -12.79 -8.46
N THR A 121 -5.65 -12.70 -7.20
CA THR A 121 -5.42 -13.86 -6.34
C THR A 121 -6.68 -14.22 -5.57
N SER A 122 -6.81 -15.48 -5.16
CA SER A 122 -7.92 -15.94 -4.31
C SER A 122 -8.03 -15.18 -2.99
N ASP A 123 -6.92 -14.66 -2.49
CA ASP A 123 -6.82 -13.95 -1.21
C ASP A 123 -7.14 -12.45 -1.34
N GLY A 124 -7.64 -12.01 -2.50
CA GLY A 124 -8.14 -10.65 -2.70
C GLY A 124 -7.07 -9.61 -3.05
N TRP A 125 -5.86 -10.04 -3.43
CA TRP A 125 -4.84 -9.17 -4.02
C TRP A 125 -4.99 -9.12 -5.53
N TYR A 126 -4.70 -7.96 -6.12
CA TYR A 126 -4.59 -7.79 -7.55
C TYR A 126 -3.13 -7.63 -7.97
N ARG A 127 -2.76 -8.27 -9.08
CA ARG A 127 -1.51 -8.02 -9.78
C ARG A 127 -1.71 -6.82 -10.71
N THR A 128 -0.85 -5.82 -10.58
CA THR A 128 -0.81 -4.65 -11.45
C THR A 128 -0.21 -5.03 -12.80
N PHE A 129 -0.42 -4.19 -13.81
CA PHE A 129 0.24 -4.33 -15.11
C PHE A 129 1.78 -4.36 -15.00
N ASP A 130 2.34 -3.68 -14.00
CA ASP A 130 3.79 -3.65 -13.72
C ASP A 130 4.31 -4.92 -13.02
N GLY A 131 3.44 -5.88 -12.70
CA GLY A 131 3.81 -7.15 -12.07
C GLY A 131 3.89 -7.11 -10.54
N TYR A 132 3.43 -6.04 -9.90
CA TYR A 132 3.40 -5.91 -8.44
C TYR A 132 2.01 -6.18 -7.87
N TYR A 133 1.91 -6.36 -6.56
CA TYR A 133 0.66 -6.71 -5.89
C TYR A 133 0.12 -5.58 -5.01
N VAL A 134 -1.19 -5.38 -5.09
CA VAL A 134 -1.94 -4.41 -4.28
C VAL A 134 -3.19 -5.07 -3.70
N SER A 135 -3.58 -4.70 -2.48
CA SER A 135 -4.77 -5.27 -1.84
C SER A 135 -6.04 -4.71 -2.50
N GLY A 136 -6.92 -5.60 -2.96
CA GLY A 136 -8.19 -5.25 -3.60
C GLY A 136 -9.18 -4.57 -2.66
N THR A 137 -9.03 -4.71 -1.34
CA THR A 137 -9.86 -4.05 -0.34
C THR A 137 -9.79 -2.52 -0.44
N TYR A 138 -8.70 -1.97 -0.98
CA TYR A 138 -8.48 -0.55 -1.14
C TYR A 138 -8.60 -0.08 -2.59
N LEU A 139 -9.26 -0.86 -3.45
CA LEU A 139 -9.52 -0.51 -4.84
C LEU A 139 -11.02 -0.39 -5.11
N THR A 140 -11.39 0.53 -5.99
CA THR A 140 -12.78 0.79 -6.38
C THR A 140 -12.86 1.21 -7.84
N THR A 141 -14.03 1.00 -8.46
CA THR A 141 -14.31 1.47 -9.82
C THR A 141 -14.68 2.96 -9.88
N THR A 142 -14.91 3.60 -8.72
CA THR A 142 -15.34 5.00 -8.63
C THR A 142 -14.39 5.80 -7.75
N GLN A 143 -13.94 6.96 -8.22
CA GLN A 143 -13.10 7.86 -7.45
C GLN A 143 -13.79 8.28 -6.13
N SER A 144 -13.04 8.25 -5.02
CA SER A 144 -13.55 8.70 -3.73
C SER A 144 -13.57 10.22 -3.70
N VAL A 145 -14.74 10.81 -3.42
CA VAL A 145 -14.94 12.28 -3.39
C VAL A 145 -14.37 12.88 -2.12
#